data_AF-A0A932AQ51-F1
#
_entry.id   AF-A0A932AQ51-F1
#
_cell.length_a   1.000
_cell.length_b   1.000
_cell.length_c   1.000
_cell.angle_alpha   90.00
_cell.angle_beta   90.00
_cell.angle_gamma   90.00
#
_symmetry.space_group_name_H-M   'P 1'
#
loop_
_entity.id
_entity.type
_entity.pdbx_description
1 polymer ?
#
loop_
_entity_poly.entity_id
_entity_poly.type
_entity_poly.pdbx_seq_one_letter_code
_entity_poly.pdbx_strand_id
1 'polypeptide(L)'
;MRDDGPGIRVRPYAITGGRTRGKTDIPIETIVVPTAPGREQAPRMSMERGQILRLCATPMSVAEISAHLHIALGVARVLVGDMVDEGLVDFNRSHAKGERPSLRLLERVFDGLQAL
;
A
#
# COMPACT_ATOMS: atom_id res chain seq x y z
N MET A 1 -32.04 16.68 14.84
CA MET A 1 -32.37 15.25 14.75
C MET A 1 -31.80 14.75 13.43
N ARG A 2 -30.55 14.27 13.44
CA ARG A 2 -29.92 13.62 12.28
C ARG A 2 -30.01 12.11 12.52
N ASP A 3 -30.60 11.43 11.56
CA ASP A 3 -30.78 9.98 11.52
C ASP A 3 -29.46 9.35 11.05
N ASP A 4 -28.59 9.01 12.01
CA ASP A 4 -27.41 8.18 11.75
C ASP A 4 -27.87 6.71 11.72
N GLY A 5 -28.46 6.30 10.60
CA GLY A 5 -28.81 4.90 10.36
C GLY A 5 -27.58 3.99 10.54
N PRO A 6 -27.75 2.75 11.03
CA PRO A 6 -26.62 1.88 11.34
C PRO A 6 -25.91 1.50 10.05
N GLY A 7 -24.88 2.26 9.67
CA GLY A 7 -23.94 1.85 8.63
C GLY A 7 -23.48 0.43 8.94
N ILE A 8 -23.60 -0.47 7.97
CA ILE A 8 -23.23 -1.88 8.11
C ILE A 8 -21.84 -1.96 8.74
N ARG A 9 -21.80 -2.29 10.04
CA ARG A 9 -20.55 -2.43 10.79
C ARG A 9 -20.00 -3.80 10.47
N VAL A 10 -19.31 -3.90 9.34
CA VAL A 10 -18.52 -5.09 9.03
C VAL A 10 -17.55 -5.30 10.18
N ARG A 11 -17.52 -6.51 10.75
CA ARG A 11 -16.59 -6.83 11.83
C ARG A 11 -15.16 -6.58 11.32
N PRO A 12 -14.29 -5.93 12.10
CA PRO A 12 -12.87 -5.90 11.79
C PRO A 12 -12.41 -7.33 11.47
N TYR A 13 -11.62 -7.50 10.40
CA TYR A 13 -11.12 -8.80 9.90
C TYR A 13 -12.09 -9.70 9.11
N ALA A 14 -13.38 -9.34 8.96
CA ALA A 14 -14.25 -10.09 8.06
C ALA A 14 -13.76 -10.03 6.59
N ILE A 15 -13.20 -8.89 6.19
CA ILE A 15 -12.63 -8.64 4.85
C ILE A 15 -11.49 -9.62 4.52
N THR A 16 -10.70 -10.02 5.51
CA THR A 16 -9.57 -10.94 5.32
C THR A 16 -9.91 -12.40 5.63
N GLY A 17 -11.16 -12.70 6.00
CA GLY A 17 -11.56 -14.01 6.51
C GLY A 17 -10.89 -14.37 7.84
N GLY A 18 -10.54 -13.37 8.67
CA GLY A 18 -9.84 -13.55 9.94
C GLY A 18 -8.31 -13.63 9.83
N ARG A 19 -7.73 -13.57 8.62
CA ARG A 19 -6.27 -13.53 8.45
C ARG A 19 -5.70 -12.23 9.03
N THR A 20 -4.68 -12.37 9.88
CA THR A 20 -3.92 -11.26 10.48
C THR A 20 -2.50 -11.11 9.90
N ARG A 21 -2.08 -12.04 9.04
CA ARG A 21 -0.82 -12.00 8.28
C ARG A 21 -1.06 -12.48 6.84
N GLY A 22 -0.51 -11.77 5.87
CA GLY A 22 -0.47 -12.20 4.47
C GLY A 22 0.67 -13.19 4.23
N LYS A 23 0.72 -13.80 3.03
CA LYS A 23 1.83 -14.69 2.65
C LYS A 23 3.16 -13.95 2.56
N THR A 24 3.09 -12.70 2.11
CA THR A 24 4.23 -11.78 2.05
C THR A 24 4.22 -10.90 3.29
N ASP A 25 5.32 -10.91 4.05
CA ASP A 25 5.49 -9.98 5.16
C ASP A 25 5.89 -8.60 4.61
N ILE A 26 4.97 -7.66 4.68
CA ILE A 26 5.12 -6.29 4.15
C ILE A 26 5.22 -5.33 5.34
N PRO A 27 6.40 -4.72 5.58
CA PRO A 27 6.56 -3.65 6.57
C PRO A 27 5.56 -2.51 6.33
N ILE A 28 5.14 -1.83 7.39
CA ILE A 28 4.03 -0.86 7.31
C ILE A 28 4.43 0.43 6.58
N GLU A 29 5.71 0.75 6.60
CA GLU A 29 6.37 1.86 5.92
C GLU A 29 6.61 1.58 4.42
N THR A 30 6.31 0.37 3.95
CA THR A 30 6.53 -0.02 2.56
C THR A 30 5.68 0.83 1.62
N ILE A 31 6.33 1.49 0.69
CA ILE A 31 5.68 2.28 -0.37
C ILE A 31 5.11 1.35 -1.44
N VAL A 32 3.81 1.49 -1.66
CA VAL A 32 3.02 0.73 -2.62
C VAL A 32 2.74 1.61 -3.83
N VAL A 33 2.88 1.01 -5.02
CA VAL A 33 2.57 1.66 -6.32
C VAL A 33 1.73 0.72 -7.18
N PRO A 34 0.79 1.21 -8.00
CA PRO A 34 0.00 0.36 -8.88
C PRO A 34 0.84 -0.08 -10.07
N THR A 35 0.66 -1.33 -10.49
CA THR A 35 1.22 -1.83 -11.76
C THR A 35 0.38 -1.32 -12.94
N ALA A 36 0.82 -1.54 -14.17
CA ALA A 36 0.00 -1.24 -15.34
C ALA A 36 -1.34 -2.00 -15.33
N PRO A 37 -1.38 -3.33 -15.09
CA PRO A 37 -2.64 -4.06 -14.90
C PRO A 37 -3.51 -3.50 -13.77
N GLY A 38 -2.92 -3.14 -12.63
CA GLY A 38 -3.65 -2.52 -11.53
C GLY A 38 -4.33 -1.22 -11.93
N ARG A 39 -3.63 -0.33 -12.65
CA ARG A 39 -4.21 0.93 -13.14
C ARG A 39 -5.40 0.71 -14.07
N GLU A 40 -5.32 -0.25 -14.97
CA GLU A 40 -6.40 -0.58 -15.91
C GLU A 40 -7.64 -1.14 -15.20
N GLN A 41 -7.44 -1.92 -14.14
CA GLN A 41 -8.53 -2.54 -13.38
C GLN A 41 -9.17 -1.61 -12.35
N ALA A 42 -8.46 -0.57 -11.90
CA ALA A 42 -8.91 0.33 -10.84
C ALA A 42 -10.34 0.91 -11.04
N PRO A 43 -10.77 1.33 -12.24
CA PRO A 43 -12.12 1.86 -12.46
C PRO A 43 -13.22 0.80 -12.34
N ARG A 44 -12.89 -0.48 -12.54
CA ARG A 44 -13.83 -1.61 -12.53
C ARG A 44 -13.99 -2.24 -11.15
N MET A 45 -13.15 -1.85 -10.18
CA MET A 45 -13.17 -2.36 -8.82
C MET A 45 -13.88 -1.36 -7.88
N SER A 46 -15.02 -1.78 -7.33
CA SER A 46 -15.82 -0.97 -6.39
C SER A 46 -15.40 -1.13 -4.93
N MET A 47 -14.76 -2.24 -4.57
CA MET A 47 -14.36 -2.58 -3.20
C MET A 47 -13.02 -1.93 -2.76
N GLU A 48 -12.56 -2.26 -1.55
CA GLU A 48 -11.33 -1.76 -0.92
C GLU A 48 -10.13 -1.84 -1.87
N ARG A 49 -10.00 -2.90 -2.66
CA ARG A 49 -8.91 -3.08 -3.64
C ARG A 49 -8.88 -1.97 -4.70
N GLY A 50 -10.05 -1.55 -5.19
CA GLY A 50 -10.16 -0.44 -6.12
C GLY A 50 -9.84 0.90 -5.46
N GLN A 51 -10.22 1.07 -4.19
CA GLN A 51 -9.84 2.25 -3.40
C GLN A 51 -8.32 2.32 -3.19
N ILE A 52 -7.67 1.20 -2.85
CA ILE A 52 -6.20 1.09 -2.75
C ILE A 52 -5.56 1.53 -4.07
N LEU A 53 -6.01 1.01 -5.21
CA LEU A 53 -5.44 1.38 -6.51
C LEU A 53 -5.58 2.88 -6.83
N ARG A 54 -6.69 3.51 -6.42
CA ARG A 54 -6.89 4.96 -6.57
C ARG A 54 -6.02 5.78 -5.63
N LEU A 55 -5.89 5.37 -4.36
CA LEU A 55 -5.00 6.01 -3.38
C LEU A 55 -3.54 5.94 -3.83
N CYS A 56 -3.12 4.78 -4.34
CA CYS A 56 -1.76 4.56 -4.82
C CYS A 56 -1.48 5.22 -6.18
N ALA A 57 -2.42 5.98 -6.78
CA ALA A 57 -2.11 6.82 -7.94
C ALA A 57 -0.91 7.76 -7.67
N THR A 58 -0.74 8.15 -6.40
CA THR A 58 0.50 8.64 -5.82
C THR A 58 1.10 7.56 -4.90
N PRO A 59 2.43 7.33 -4.90
CA PRO A 59 3.04 6.33 -4.03
C PRO A 59 2.67 6.56 -2.55
N MET A 60 2.23 5.50 -1.86
CA MET A 60 1.70 5.60 -0.50
C MET A 60 2.09 4.37 0.33
N SER A 61 2.36 4.56 1.63
CA SER A 61 2.69 3.45 2.53
C SER A 61 1.48 2.61 2.92
N VAL A 62 1.70 1.37 3.38
CA VAL A 62 0.63 0.51 3.92
C VAL A 62 -0.05 1.15 5.14
N ALA A 63 0.71 1.86 5.97
CA ALA A 63 0.17 2.60 7.11
C ALA A 63 -0.79 3.71 6.68
N GLU A 64 -0.42 4.50 5.68
CA GLU A 64 -1.27 5.57 5.13
C GLU A 64 -2.52 4.99 4.44
N ILE A 65 -2.39 3.91 3.68
CA ILE A 65 -3.53 3.20 3.08
C ILE A 65 -4.53 2.79 4.18
N SER A 66 -4.04 2.20 5.27
CA SER A 66 -4.89 1.82 6.41
C SER A 66 -5.63 3.00 7.01
N ALA A 67 -4.93 4.14 7.17
CA ALA A 67 -5.49 5.35 7.72
C ALA A 67 -6.57 5.96 6.80
N HIS A 68 -6.30 6.03 5.49
CA HIS A 68 -7.24 6.56 4.50
C HIS A 68 -8.50 5.73 4.33
N LEU A 69 -8.38 4.40 4.42
CA LEU A 69 -9.51 3.48 4.29
C LEU A 69 -10.26 3.24 5.61
N HIS A 70 -9.74 3.77 6.73
CA HIS A 70 -10.27 3.55 8.07
C HIS A 70 -10.44 2.06 8.42
N ILE A 71 -9.51 1.23 7.96
CA ILE A 71 -9.45 -0.22 8.25
C ILE A 71 -8.30 -0.53 9.19
N ALA A 72 -8.34 -1.70 9.84
CA ALA A 72 -7.26 -2.14 10.70
C ALA A 72 -5.97 -2.38 9.89
N LEU A 73 -4.81 -2.05 10.46
CA LEU A 73 -3.51 -2.14 9.79
C LEU A 73 -3.19 -3.55 9.28
N GLY A 74 -3.57 -4.59 10.04
CA GLY A 74 -3.42 -5.98 9.60
C GLY A 74 -4.30 -6.31 8.37
N VAL A 75 -5.48 -5.70 8.26
CA VAL A 75 -6.37 -5.87 7.10
C VAL A 75 -5.76 -5.21 5.86
N ALA A 76 -5.30 -3.96 5.99
CA ALA A 76 -4.59 -3.27 4.90
C ALA A 76 -3.38 -4.07 4.42
N ARG A 77 -2.54 -4.58 5.34
CA ARG A 77 -1.36 -5.38 5.02
C ARG A 77 -1.71 -6.67 4.27
N VAL A 78 -2.76 -7.36 4.70
CA VAL A 78 -3.23 -8.59 4.01
C VAL A 78 -3.74 -8.26 2.61
N LEU A 79 -4.58 -7.22 2.46
CA LEU A 79 -5.12 -6.82 1.16
C LEU A 79 -4.01 -6.42 0.18
N VAL A 80 -3.05 -5.61 0.64
CA VAL A 80 -1.90 -5.22 -0.17
C VAL A 80 -1.07 -6.45 -0.56
N GLY A 81 -0.83 -7.36 0.39
CA GLY A 81 -0.12 -8.63 0.11
C GLY A 81 -0.81 -9.48 -0.95
N ASP A 82 -2.13 -9.64 -0.86
CA ASP A 82 -2.90 -10.37 -1.88
C ASP A 82 -2.86 -9.66 -3.25
N MET A 83 -2.90 -8.31 -3.26
CA MET A 83 -2.78 -7.52 -4.50
C MET A 83 -1.38 -7.58 -5.12
N VAL A 84 -0.34 -7.73 -4.31
CA VAL A 84 1.04 -8.01 -4.78
C VAL A 84 1.10 -9.39 -5.41
N ASP A 85 0.55 -10.41 -4.74
CA ASP A 85 0.54 -11.79 -5.25
C ASP A 85 -0.23 -11.90 -6.59
N GLU A 86 -1.24 -11.06 -6.78
CA GLU A 86 -2.01 -10.94 -8.03
C GLU A 86 -1.40 -9.98 -9.07
N GLY A 87 -0.29 -9.31 -8.75
CA GLY A 87 0.40 -8.40 -9.67
C GLY A 87 -0.32 -7.08 -9.96
N LEU A 88 -1.28 -6.68 -9.11
CA LEU A 88 -2.03 -5.43 -9.23
C LEU A 88 -1.28 -4.23 -8.64
N VAL A 89 -0.47 -4.47 -7.62
CA VAL A 89 0.42 -3.47 -7.03
C VAL A 89 1.81 -4.06 -6.91
N ASP A 90 2.79 -3.17 -6.92
CA ASP A 90 4.18 -3.50 -6.64
C ASP A 90 4.66 -2.63 -5.47
N PHE A 91 5.79 -3.01 -4.89
CA PHE A 91 6.39 -2.27 -3.82
C PHE A 91 7.90 -2.22 -3.95
N ASN A 92 8.48 -1.12 -3.49
CA ASN A 92 9.92 -0.96 -3.52
C ASN A 92 10.60 -1.87 -2.49
N ARG A 93 11.08 -3.04 -2.93
CA ARG A 93 11.86 -3.98 -2.09
C ARG A 93 13.21 -3.44 -1.62
N SER A 94 13.71 -2.35 -2.20
CA SER A 94 15.05 -1.80 -1.88
C SER A 94 15.17 -1.45 -0.40
N HIS A 95 14.08 -0.99 0.23
CA HIS A 95 14.06 -0.74 1.67
C HIS A 95 13.95 -2.03 2.51
N ALA A 96 13.26 -3.06 2.00
CA ALA A 96 13.03 -4.31 2.73
C ALA A 96 14.28 -5.18 2.87
N LYS A 97 15.30 -5.01 2.00
CA LYS A 97 16.54 -5.81 2.01
C LYS A 97 17.80 -5.05 2.44
N GLY A 98 17.68 -3.81 2.91
CA GLY A 98 18.84 -3.04 3.39
C GLY A 98 19.92 -2.83 2.33
N GLU A 99 19.53 -2.81 1.05
CA GLU A 99 20.46 -2.62 -0.06
C GLU A 99 21.00 -1.19 0.00
N ARG A 100 22.21 -1.04 0.51
CA ARG A 100 22.84 0.28 0.71
C ARG A 100 23.14 0.90 -0.65
N PRO A 101 22.81 2.18 -0.87
CA PRO A 101 23.22 2.87 -2.08
C PRO A 101 24.74 2.78 -2.25
N SER A 102 25.21 2.59 -3.49
CA SER A 102 26.65 2.60 -3.76
C SER A 102 27.27 3.95 -3.35
N LEU A 103 28.49 3.92 -2.80
CA LEU A 103 29.21 5.14 -2.40
C LEU A 103 29.32 6.15 -3.55
N ARG A 104 29.56 5.65 -4.78
CA ARG A 104 29.60 6.46 -6.01
C ARG A 104 28.30 7.19 -6.34
N LEU A 105 27.15 6.67 -5.92
CA LEU A 105 25.88 7.37 -6.07
C LEU A 105 25.78 8.50 -5.04
N LEU A 106 26.16 8.23 -3.78
CA LEU A 106 26.16 9.22 -2.71
C LEU A 106 27.11 10.39 -3.00
N GLU A 107 28.31 10.10 -3.52
CA GLU A 107 29.28 11.11 -3.97
C GLU A 107 28.69 12.00 -5.07
N ARG A 108 28.07 11.42 -6.10
CA ARG A 108 27.41 12.21 -7.16
C ARG A 108 26.29 13.12 -6.65
N VAL A 109 25.50 12.64 -5.68
CA VAL A 109 24.44 13.46 -5.08
C VAL A 109 25.05 14.59 -4.24
N PHE A 110 26.11 14.31 -3.48
CA PHE A 110 26.83 15.31 -2.70
C PHE A 110 27.42 16.42 -3.57
N ASP A 111 28.12 16.04 -4.65
CA ASP A 111 28.69 16.98 -5.62
C ASP A 111 27.58 17.83 -6.27
N GLY A 112 26.45 17.21 -6.62
CA GLY A 112 25.30 17.91 -7.18
C GLY A 112 24.64 18.90 -6.22
N LEU A 113 24.62 18.62 -4.92
CA LEU A 113 24.08 19.52 -3.89
C LEU A 113 25.02 20.70 -3.56
N GLN A 114 26.35 20.53 -3.69
CA GLN A 114 27.31 21.63 -3.50
C GLN A 114 27.41 22.58 -4.70
N ALA A 115 26.93 22.17 -5.87
CA ALA A 115 26.95 22.97 -7.09
C ALA A 115 25.73 23.90 -7.25
N LEU A 116 24.83 23.94 -6.26
CA LEU A 116 23.65 24.81 -6.16
C LEU A 116 23.91 25.99 -5.21
#